data_AF-A0A7Y7MY56-F1
#
_entry.id   AF-A0A7Y7MY56-F1
#
_cell.length_a   1.000
_cell.length_b   1.000
_cell.length_c   1.000
_cell.angle_alpha   90.00
_cell.angle_beta   90.00
_cell.angle_gamma   90.00
#
_symmetry.space_group_name_H-M   'P 1'
#
loop_
_entity.id
_entity.type
_entity.pdbx_description
1 polymer ?
#
loop_
_entity_poly.entity_id
_entity_poly.type
_entity_poly.pdbx_seq_one_letter_code
_entity_poly.pdbx_strand_id
1 'polypeptide(L)'
;MEVSKTAIALTLATSSLLTACSDNDSASLNNTDHGQYSITAIDGYLKNAKVWLDINHNFEHDPATEPVAYSNGEGVANLELDGFELHGLSPQEYPVVVAAIANLTEDLSNPGQTVTSDFLLSAPIGEDTVTPLSTLVHLHISQNFAAGTDTTKEEAVSHVANTFNLSPSQVLGDYIASNDGSSEDNETLFIAENIVASHVLNLNSQQLEQLANTPTGESELDEKLTMVSDKIQHALETTGTETPVYTEQDFTQDDDGDGVINVDDLYLNDSSQAGDPDSDGVDSILDLFPYDPTEHADNDLDEIGDNADTDDDNDGISDDLDEYPYDISRAGDPDGDGYDTLVDAFPNDSTEWQDSDKDNVGDNQDLFDDDPTEWSDFDQDGVGDTADLDDDNDGYPDLEDQFPNDEMQAGDNDNDGIDSVTDNCPFDANPSQSDMDEDGIGDACDSHSQLDATWNQTKWNQSNWQ
;
A
#
# COMPACT_ATOMS: atom_id res chain seq x y z
N MET A 1 -8.49 12.09 -12.20
CA MET A 1 -7.26 11.28 -12.13
C MET A 1 -7.17 10.44 -13.40
N GLU A 2 -6.22 10.78 -14.28
CA GLU A 2 -5.92 9.96 -15.46
C GLU A 2 -4.92 8.87 -15.06
N VAL A 3 -5.30 7.62 -15.35
CA VAL A 3 -4.45 6.43 -15.21
C VAL A 3 -3.36 6.49 -16.29
N SER A 4 -2.11 6.72 -15.89
CA SER A 4 -0.97 6.69 -16.81
C SER A 4 -0.61 5.25 -17.13
N LYS A 5 -0.99 4.79 -18.32
CA LYS A 5 -0.50 3.56 -18.94
C LYS A 5 0.64 3.88 -19.90
N THR A 6 1.75 3.16 -19.74
CA THR A 6 2.68 2.66 -20.77
C THR A 6 3.53 3.65 -21.58
N ALA A 7 4.86 3.50 -21.50
CA ALA A 7 5.73 3.13 -22.64
C ALA A 7 7.19 2.94 -22.20
N ILE A 8 7.67 1.68 -22.11
CA ILE A 8 9.10 1.37 -22.04
C ILE A 8 9.67 1.44 -23.46
N ALA A 9 10.63 2.34 -23.66
CA ALA A 9 11.24 2.60 -24.96
C ALA A 9 12.34 1.57 -25.28
N LEU A 10 12.05 0.66 -26.20
CA LEU A 10 13.01 -0.30 -26.77
C LEU A 10 14.00 0.43 -27.71
N THR A 11 15.25 0.62 -27.28
CA THR A 11 16.32 1.17 -28.14
C THR A 11 16.98 0.05 -28.94
N LEU A 12 16.51 -0.17 -30.17
CA LEU A 12 17.15 -1.03 -31.16
C LEU A 12 18.53 -0.48 -31.59
N ALA A 13 19.61 -1.06 -31.07
CA ALA A 13 20.96 -0.88 -31.61
C ALA A 13 21.20 -1.85 -32.77
N THR A 14 20.97 -1.41 -34.01
CA THR A 14 21.35 -2.15 -35.21
C THR A 14 22.88 -2.15 -35.38
N SER A 15 23.53 -3.31 -35.28
CA SER A 15 24.90 -3.51 -35.76
C SER A 15 24.97 -4.61 -36.82
N SER A 16 25.70 -4.29 -37.88
CA SER A 16 25.61 -4.92 -39.20
C SER A 16 26.60 -6.08 -39.38
N LEU A 17 26.08 -7.20 -39.88
CA LEU A 17 26.66 -8.15 -40.85
C LEU A 17 28.19 -8.28 -40.93
N LEU A 18 28.69 -9.44 -40.52
CA LEU A 18 29.89 -10.06 -41.09
C LEU A 18 29.56 -11.45 -41.63
N THR A 19 29.58 -11.56 -42.95
CA THR A 19 29.39 -12.78 -43.73
C THR A 19 30.68 -13.61 -43.79
N ALA A 20 30.63 -14.90 -43.45
CA ALA A 20 31.65 -15.88 -43.84
C ALA A 20 31.08 -17.30 -44.04
N CYS A 21 30.85 -17.63 -45.31
CA CYS A 21 30.93 -18.91 -46.04
C CYS A 21 30.67 -20.29 -45.38
N SER A 22 29.55 -20.91 -45.81
CA SER A 22 29.45 -22.17 -46.63
C SER A 22 30.48 -23.29 -46.40
N ASP A 23 30.08 -24.47 -45.91
CA ASP A 23 29.45 -25.55 -46.70
C ASP A 23 29.06 -26.79 -45.86
N ASN A 24 27.77 -27.10 -45.87
CA ASN A 24 27.11 -28.42 -45.93
C ASN A 24 27.68 -29.64 -45.17
N ASP A 25 27.00 -30.01 -44.09
CA ASP A 25 26.50 -31.39 -43.93
C ASP A 25 24.99 -31.35 -43.66
N SER A 26 24.26 -32.14 -44.44
CA SER A 26 22.81 -32.06 -44.57
C SER A 26 22.08 -32.91 -43.53
N ALA A 27 21.19 -32.23 -42.79
CA ALA A 27 19.90 -32.71 -42.31
C ALA A 27 19.85 -33.89 -41.32
N SER A 28 19.67 -33.52 -40.04
CA SER A 28 18.49 -33.96 -39.30
C SER A 28 17.71 -32.73 -38.80
N LEU A 29 17.12 -31.97 -39.72
CA LEU A 29 16.00 -31.09 -39.37
C LEU A 29 14.79 -31.98 -39.14
N ASN A 30 14.50 -32.23 -37.87
CA ASN A 30 13.19 -32.52 -37.29
C ASN A 30 13.35 -32.77 -35.78
N ASN A 31 13.34 -31.70 -34.98
CA ASN A 31 12.37 -31.58 -33.91
C ASN A 31 12.20 -30.10 -33.55
N THR A 32 11.09 -29.51 -33.94
CA THR A 32 10.56 -28.32 -33.27
C THR A 32 10.04 -28.80 -31.92
N ASP A 33 10.91 -28.80 -30.91
CA ASP A 33 10.51 -29.02 -29.52
C ASP A 33 10.00 -27.68 -28.98
N HIS A 34 8.80 -27.32 -29.42
CA HIS A 34 8.04 -26.26 -28.76
C HIS A 34 7.61 -26.83 -27.41
N GLY A 35 8.05 -26.20 -26.32
CA GLY A 35 7.43 -26.39 -25.01
C GLY A 35 8.37 -26.38 -23.82
N GLN A 36 9.68 -26.63 -23.94
CA GLN A 36 10.52 -26.80 -22.75
C GLN A 36 11.73 -25.87 -22.66
N TYR A 37 11.96 -25.31 -21.47
CA TYR A 37 13.16 -24.56 -21.11
C TYR A 37 13.75 -25.10 -19.80
N SER A 38 15.04 -25.44 -19.84
CA SER A 38 15.74 -26.06 -18.71
C SER A 38 16.49 -24.99 -17.92
N ILE A 39 16.33 -25.00 -16.60
CA ILE A 39 17.01 -24.11 -15.66
C ILE A 39 17.70 -24.96 -14.59
N THR A 40 18.93 -24.61 -14.24
CA THR A 40 19.75 -25.32 -13.24
C THR A 40 19.75 -24.56 -11.91
N ALA A 41 19.26 -25.20 -10.84
CA ALA A 41 19.10 -24.61 -9.51
C ALA A 41 20.34 -24.80 -8.62
N ILE A 42 20.94 -23.70 -8.15
CA ILE A 42 22.24 -23.65 -7.46
C ILE A 42 23.24 -24.52 -8.20
N ASP A 43 23.38 -24.27 -9.50
CA ASP A 43 24.35 -24.97 -10.34
C ASP A 43 24.19 -26.51 -10.35
N GLY A 44 23.06 -27.05 -9.89
CA GLY A 44 22.78 -28.47 -9.82
C GLY A 44 22.68 -29.03 -8.40
N TYR A 45 22.89 -28.22 -7.37
CA TYR A 45 22.92 -28.66 -5.97
C TYR A 45 21.54 -28.78 -5.31
N LEU A 46 20.49 -28.14 -5.81
CA LEU A 46 19.17 -28.22 -5.18
C LEU A 46 18.23 -29.15 -5.92
N LYS A 47 17.71 -30.17 -5.22
CA LYS A 47 16.63 -31.03 -5.68
C LYS A 47 15.30 -30.66 -5.02
N ASN A 48 14.20 -30.73 -5.76
CA ASN A 48 12.87 -30.25 -5.33
C ASN A 48 12.83 -28.75 -4.98
N ALA A 49 13.74 -27.93 -5.53
CA ALA A 49 13.59 -26.49 -5.51
C ALA A 49 12.52 -26.07 -6.53
N LYS A 50 11.73 -25.04 -6.22
CA LYS A 50 10.73 -24.48 -7.13
C LYS A 50 11.43 -23.47 -8.03
N VAL A 51 11.21 -23.57 -9.34
CA VAL A 51 11.90 -22.75 -10.34
C VAL A 51 10.89 -22.18 -11.33
N TRP A 52 10.94 -20.88 -11.60
CA TRP A 52 10.05 -20.22 -12.56
C TRP A 52 10.75 -19.12 -13.35
N LEU A 53 10.14 -18.74 -14.48
CA LEU A 53 10.48 -17.49 -15.18
C LEU A 53 9.77 -16.35 -14.49
N ASP A 54 10.52 -15.33 -14.08
CA ASP A 54 9.97 -14.10 -13.50
C ASP A 54 9.67 -13.11 -14.63
N ILE A 55 8.41 -13.09 -15.06
CA ILE A 55 7.98 -12.34 -16.25
C ILE A 55 7.68 -10.88 -15.90
N ASN A 56 7.19 -10.64 -14.68
CA ASN A 56 6.77 -9.33 -14.23
C ASN A 56 7.85 -8.60 -13.39
N HIS A 57 8.97 -9.27 -13.10
CA HIS A 57 10.12 -8.78 -12.34
C HIS A 57 9.84 -8.52 -10.85
N ASN A 58 8.95 -9.29 -10.23
CA ASN A 58 8.59 -9.14 -8.81
C ASN A 58 9.12 -10.25 -7.90
N PHE A 59 9.88 -11.22 -8.42
CA PHE A 59 10.43 -12.35 -7.66
C PHE A 59 9.37 -13.21 -6.93
N GLU A 60 8.09 -13.04 -7.23
CA GLU A 60 7.00 -13.91 -6.81
C GLU A 60 6.63 -14.83 -7.96
N HIS A 61 6.04 -15.99 -7.66
CA HIS A 61 5.56 -16.89 -8.71
C HIS A 61 4.08 -16.67 -8.96
N ASP A 62 3.72 -16.22 -10.15
CA ASP A 62 2.35 -16.06 -10.61
C ASP A 62 1.86 -17.28 -11.41
N PRO A 63 1.05 -18.19 -10.84
CA PRO A 63 0.71 -19.45 -11.50
C PRO A 63 -0.10 -19.32 -12.80
N ALA A 64 -0.69 -18.14 -13.04
CA ALA A 64 -1.50 -17.85 -14.22
C ALA A 64 -0.65 -17.38 -15.41
N THR A 65 0.51 -16.78 -15.14
CA THR A 65 1.32 -16.09 -16.15
C THR A 65 2.73 -16.66 -16.26
N GLU A 66 3.23 -17.35 -15.23
CA GLU A 66 4.62 -17.78 -15.16
C GLU A 66 4.78 -19.30 -15.16
N PRO A 67 5.55 -19.84 -16.13
CA PRO A 67 5.87 -21.26 -16.17
C PRO A 67 6.73 -21.65 -14.97
N VAL A 68 6.41 -22.78 -14.36
CA VAL A 68 7.07 -23.29 -13.15
C VAL A 68 7.38 -24.77 -13.27
N ALA A 69 8.50 -25.19 -12.69
CA ALA A 69 8.88 -26.58 -12.52
C ALA A 69 9.61 -26.78 -11.17
N TYR A 70 9.84 -28.04 -10.82
CA TYR A 70 10.67 -28.40 -9.67
C TYR A 70 11.95 -29.07 -10.15
N SER A 71 13.07 -28.73 -9.53
CA SER A 71 14.36 -29.29 -9.87
C SER A 71 14.45 -30.80 -9.56
N ASN A 72 15.10 -31.55 -10.44
CA ASN A 72 15.23 -32.99 -10.34
C ASN A 72 16.49 -33.39 -9.52
N GLY A 73 16.89 -34.67 -9.58
CA GLY A 73 18.08 -35.17 -8.87
C GLY A 73 19.43 -34.73 -9.43
N GLU A 74 19.43 -33.92 -10.50
CA GLU A 74 20.60 -33.25 -11.08
C GLU A 74 20.46 -31.72 -10.91
N GLY A 75 19.50 -31.26 -10.10
CA GLY A 75 19.20 -29.85 -9.88
C GLY A 75 18.58 -29.12 -11.07
N VAL A 76 18.19 -29.84 -12.13
CA VAL A 76 17.59 -29.25 -13.33
C VAL A 76 16.06 -29.24 -13.24
N ALA A 77 15.45 -28.08 -13.47
CA ALA A 77 14.01 -27.89 -13.63
C ALA A 77 13.68 -27.68 -15.12
N ASN A 78 12.76 -28.47 -15.67
CA ASN A 78 12.31 -28.34 -17.06
C ASN A 78 10.94 -27.65 -17.09
N LEU A 79 10.92 -26.37 -17.43
CA LEU A 79 9.73 -25.54 -17.45
C LEU A 79 8.92 -25.84 -18.71
N GLU A 80 7.65 -26.14 -18.52
CA GLU A 80 6.70 -26.29 -19.63
C GLU A 80 6.10 -24.92 -19.97
N LEU A 81 6.42 -24.43 -21.16
CA LEU A 81 6.07 -23.11 -21.69
C LEU A 81 4.73 -23.12 -22.41
N ASP A 82 4.24 -24.30 -22.79
CA ASP A 82 2.96 -24.45 -23.48
C ASP A 82 1.82 -23.93 -22.60
N GLY A 83 1.17 -22.85 -23.05
CA GLY A 83 0.05 -22.22 -22.35
C GLY A 83 0.38 -20.90 -21.66
N PHE A 84 1.64 -20.45 -21.68
CA PHE A 84 2.06 -19.16 -21.12
C PHE A 84 2.31 -18.13 -22.24
N GLU A 85 1.95 -16.86 -21.98
CA GLU A 85 2.16 -15.75 -22.92
C GLU A 85 3.50 -15.06 -22.64
N LEU A 86 4.53 -15.42 -23.40
CA LEU A 86 5.86 -14.78 -23.28
C LEU A 86 5.98 -13.45 -24.04
N HIS A 87 4.86 -12.78 -24.34
CA HIS A 87 4.79 -11.49 -25.03
C HIS A 87 5.63 -11.35 -26.31
N GLY A 88 5.88 -12.47 -27.01
CA GLY A 88 6.70 -12.51 -28.23
C GLY A 88 8.21 -12.53 -28.00
N LEU A 89 8.65 -12.58 -26.74
CA LEU A 89 10.02 -12.81 -26.32
C LEU A 89 10.31 -14.30 -26.15
N SER A 90 11.59 -14.64 -26.23
CA SER A 90 12.10 -15.96 -25.91
C SER A 90 12.25 -16.15 -24.39
N PRO A 91 12.20 -17.39 -23.86
CA PRO A 91 12.36 -17.65 -22.43
C PRO A 91 13.65 -17.08 -21.83
N GLN A 92 14.73 -17.02 -22.63
CA GLN A 92 16.02 -16.47 -22.22
C GLN A 92 16.01 -14.95 -22.03
N GLU A 93 14.94 -14.27 -22.44
CA GLU A 93 14.76 -12.82 -22.28
C GLU A 93 14.08 -12.43 -20.95
N TYR A 94 13.84 -13.41 -20.07
CA TYR A 94 13.30 -13.19 -18.74
C TYR A 94 14.31 -13.63 -17.66
N PRO A 95 14.35 -12.95 -16.50
CA PRO A 95 15.04 -13.47 -15.32
C PRO A 95 14.44 -14.81 -14.87
N VAL A 96 15.26 -15.53 -14.11
CA VAL A 96 14.88 -16.83 -13.54
C VAL A 96 15.01 -16.80 -12.04
N VAL A 97 14.08 -17.43 -11.33
CA VAL A 97 14.07 -17.47 -9.86
C VAL A 97 13.99 -18.92 -9.38
N VAL A 98 14.76 -19.20 -8.34
CA VAL A 98 14.82 -20.48 -7.65
C VAL A 98 14.48 -20.26 -6.19
N ALA A 99 13.43 -20.94 -5.70
CA ALA A 99 13.10 -20.99 -4.29
C ALA A 99 13.46 -22.36 -3.71
N ALA A 100 14.31 -22.35 -2.70
CA ALA A 100 14.50 -23.49 -1.82
C ALA A 100 13.40 -23.48 -0.75
N ILE A 101 12.76 -24.62 -0.54
CA ILE A 101 11.60 -24.79 0.37
C ILE A 101 12.03 -25.63 1.56
N ALA A 102 11.89 -25.07 2.76
CA ALA A 102 12.17 -25.71 4.03
C ALA A 102 11.51 -27.07 4.14
N ASN A 103 12.28 -28.06 4.56
CA ASN A 103 11.84 -29.46 4.73
C ASN A 103 11.40 -30.18 3.43
N LEU A 104 11.58 -29.58 2.25
CA LEU A 104 11.24 -30.17 0.96
C LEU A 104 12.42 -30.22 -0.01
N THR A 105 13.13 -29.10 -0.14
CA THR A 105 14.30 -28.98 -1.01
C THR A 105 15.50 -29.66 -0.36
N GLU A 106 16.14 -30.56 -1.10
CA GLU A 106 17.29 -31.34 -0.68
C GLU A 106 18.56 -30.72 -1.26
N ASP A 107 19.52 -30.42 -0.40
CA ASP A 107 20.87 -30.02 -0.79
C ASP A 107 21.67 -31.29 -1.12
N LEU A 108 22.02 -31.44 -2.39
CA LEU A 108 22.73 -32.61 -2.92
C LEU A 108 24.20 -32.67 -2.49
N SER A 109 24.76 -31.60 -1.93
CA SER A 109 26.05 -31.65 -1.23
C SER A 109 25.95 -32.42 0.10
N ASN A 110 24.75 -32.47 0.69
CA ASN A 110 24.42 -33.20 1.92
C ASN A 110 23.23 -34.16 1.69
N PRO A 111 23.39 -35.24 0.90
CA PRO A 111 22.27 -36.11 0.50
C PRO A 111 21.44 -36.62 1.68
N GLY A 112 20.12 -36.48 1.56
CA GLY A 112 19.14 -36.85 2.58
C GLY A 112 18.88 -35.78 3.65
N GLN A 113 19.54 -34.62 3.58
CA GLN A 113 19.19 -33.44 4.38
C GLN A 113 18.42 -32.43 3.54
N THR A 114 17.31 -31.95 4.09
CA THR A 114 16.55 -30.86 3.50
C THR A 114 17.01 -29.53 4.07
N VAL A 115 16.91 -28.46 3.29
CA VAL A 115 17.15 -27.09 3.77
C VAL A 115 16.23 -26.78 4.95
N THR A 116 16.73 -26.01 5.92
CA THR A 116 16.05 -25.72 7.18
C THR A 116 15.19 -24.46 7.15
N SER A 117 15.44 -23.57 6.19
CA SER A 117 14.71 -22.33 5.94
C SER A 117 14.40 -22.18 4.47
N ASP A 118 13.36 -21.39 4.17
CA ASP A 118 13.05 -20.95 2.81
C ASP A 118 14.05 -19.87 2.40
N PHE A 119 14.53 -19.89 1.16
CA PHE A 119 15.32 -18.81 0.60
C PHE A 119 15.18 -18.76 -0.93
N LEU A 120 15.36 -17.57 -1.50
CA LEU A 120 15.31 -17.33 -2.93
C LEU A 120 16.67 -16.95 -3.49
N LEU A 121 16.92 -17.40 -4.71
CA LEU A 121 18.03 -16.98 -5.55
C LEU A 121 17.48 -16.65 -6.94
N SER A 122 18.21 -15.84 -7.69
CA SER A 122 17.81 -15.46 -9.04
C SER A 122 19.01 -15.36 -9.99
N ALA A 123 18.74 -15.32 -11.29
CA ALA A 123 19.74 -14.99 -12.28
C ALA A 123 19.18 -13.99 -13.28
N PRO A 124 20.03 -13.09 -13.80
CA PRO A 124 19.59 -12.05 -14.72
C PRO A 124 19.24 -12.64 -16.09
N ILE A 125 18.65 -11.80 -16.94
CA ILE A 125 18.31 -12.13 -18.31
C ILE A 125 19.48 -12.79 -19.07
N GLY A 126 19.18 -13.90 -19.74
CA GLY A 126 20.11 -14.68 -20.56
C GLY A 126 20.88 -15.76 -19.80
N GLU A 127 20.70 -15.89 -18.48
CA GLU A 127 21.29 -16.95 -17.67
C GLU A 127 20.26 -18.05 -17.37
N ASP A 128 20.64 -19.30 -17.57
CA ASP A 128 19.82 -20.49 -17.27
C ASP A 128 20.30 -21.25 -16.03
N THR A 129 21.33 -20.74 -15.36
CA THR A 129 21.92 -21.32 -14.16
C THR A 129 21.86 -20.31 -13.03
N VAL A 130 21.16 -20.67 -11.95
CA VAL A 130 20.95 -19.80 -10.81
C VAL A 130 21.91 -20.17 -9.69
N THR A 131 22.67 -19.20 -9.21
CA THR A 131 23.68 -19.33 -8.17
C THR A 131 23.63 -18.13 -7.21
N PRO A 132 24.30 -18.20 -6.04
CA PRO A 132 24.46 -17.03 -5.18
C PRO A 132 25.11 -15.84 -5.94
N LEU A 133 26.12 -16.11 -6.76
CA LEU A 133 26.82 -15.08 -7.53
C LEU A 133 25.95 -14.52 -8.67
N SER A 134 25.15 -15.34 -9.36
CA SER A 134 24.19 -14.83 -10.35
C SER A 134 23.11 -13.95 -9.71
N THR A 135 22.74 -14.25 -8.46
CA THR A 135 21.77 -13.45 -7.69
C THR A 135 22.34 -12.07 -7.40
N LEU A 136 23.61 -11.99 -6.99
CA LEU A 136 24.29 -10.71 -6.80
C LEU A 136 24.41 -9.90 -8.09
N VAL A 137 24.68 -10.56 -9.21
CA VAL A 137 24.69 -9.87 -10.52
C VAL A 137 23.29 -9.34 -10.86
N HIS A 138 22.24 -10.15 -10.64
CA HIS A 138 20.87 -9.74 -10.90
C HIS A 138 20.47 -8.55 -10.02
N LEU A 139 20.74 -8.60 -8.72
CA LEU A 139 20.47 -7.51 -7.78
C LEU A 139 21.22 -6.24 -8.18
N HIS A 140 22.51 -6.32 -8.49
CA HIS A 140 23.27 -5.13 -8.90
C HIS A 140 22.69 -4.49 -10.17
N ILE A 141 22.21 -5.29 -11.13
CA ILE A 141 21.51 -4.76 -12.32
C ILE A 141 20.23 -4.05 -11.93
N SER A 142 19.40 -4.68 -11.10
CA SER A 142 18.11 -4.12 -10.67
C SER A 142 18.27 -2.84 -9.84
N GLN A 143 19.23 -2.80 -8.92
CA GLN A 143 19.50 -1.63 -8.07
C GLN A 143 20.04 -0.43 -8.86
N ASN A 144 20.85 -0.67 -9.89
CA ASN A 144 21.27 0.39 -10.81
C ASN A 144 20.09 0.91 -11.63
N PHE A 145 19.23 0.01 -12.12
CA PHE A 145 18.01 0.40 -12.81
C PHE A 145 17.10 1.25 -11.90
N ALA A 146 16.93 0.87 -10.64
CA ALA A 146 16.21 1.64 -9.62
C ALA A 146 16.85 3.02 -9.36
N ALA A 147 18.18 3.10 -9.35
CA ALA A 147 18.92 4.37 -9.27
C ALA A 147 18.83 5.24 -10.54
N GLY A 148 18.12 4.78 -11.58
CA GLY A 148 18.00 5.47 -12.87
C GLY A 148 19.28 5.41 -13.71
N THR A 149 20.20 4.49 -13.41
CA THR A 149 21.44 4.26 -14.15
C THR A 149 21.38 2.94 -14.91
N ASP A 150 21.76 2.95 -16.19
CA ASP A 150 21.94 1.70 -16.94
C ASP A 150 23.30 1.09 -16.56
N THR A 151 23.28 -0.16 -16.08
CA THR A 151 24.47 -1.01 -15.93
C THR A 151 24.35 -2.20 -16.86
N THR A 152 25.42 -2.51 -17.58
CA THR A 152 25.46 -3.71 -18.43
C THR A 152 25.65 -4.97 -17.59
N LYS A 153 25.24 -6.13 -18.12
CA LYS A 153 25.51 -7.41 -17.45
C LYS A 153 27.02 -7.60 -17.21
N GLU A 154 27.86 -7.19 -18.15
CA GLU A 154 29.32 -7.26 -18.03
C GLU A 154 29.88 -6.35 -16.92
N GLU A 155 29.28 -5.18 -16.69
CA GLU A 155 29.65 -4.27 -15.59
C GLU A 155 29.21 -4.83 -14.24
N ALA A 156 27.99 -5.36 -14.14
CA ALA A 156 27.51 -6.03 -12.92
C ALA A 156 28.34 -7.27 -12.57
N VAL A 157 28.69 -8.09 -13.58
CA VAL A 157 29.64 -9.20 -13.43
C VAL A 157 30.99 -8.71 -12.93
N SER A 158 31.50 -7.59 -13.47
CA SER A 158 32.77 -7.03 -13.04
C SER A 158 32.71 -6.49 -11.61
N HIS A 159 31.58 -5.91 -11.19
CA HIS A 159 31.36 -5.46 -9.83
C HIS A 159 31.43 -6.65 -8.85
N VAL A 160 30.61 -7.69 -9.05
CA VAL A 160 30.62 -8.89 -8.21
C VAL A 160 31.99 -9.58 -8.21
N ALA A 161 32.66 -9.64 -9.37
CA ALA A 161 34.01 -10.18 -9.47
C ALA A 161 35.00 -9.43 -8.59
N ASN A 162 34.96 -8.08 -8.59
CA ASN A 162 35.84 -7.28 -7.76
C ASN A 162 35.52 -7.44 -6.26
N THR A 163 34.24 -7.49 -5.90
CA THR A 163 33.80 -7.68 -4.50
C THR A 163 34.40 -8.94 -3.89
N PHE A 164 34.42 -10.05 -4.64
CA PHE A 164 34.91 -11.35 -4.15
C PHE A 164 36.30 -11.75 -4.66
N ASN A 165 37.05 -10.81 -5.27
CA ASN A 165 38.38 -11.05 -5.84
C ASN A 165 38.42 -12.25 -6.83
N LEU A 166 37.37 -12.38 -7.64
CA LEU A 166 37.21 -13.39 -8.70
C LEU A 166 37.58 -12.83 -10.08
N SER A 167 37.82 -13.73 -11.05
CA SER A 167 37.81 -13.32 -12.46
C SER A 167 36.37 -13.18 -12.97
N PRO A 168 36.07 -12.24 -13.88
CA PRO A 168 34.72 -12.06 -14.44
C PRO A 168 34.12 -13.33 -15.06
N SER A 169 34.94 -14.21 -15.64
CA SER A 169 34.49 -15.49 -16.21
C SER A 169 33.99 -16.49 -15.17
N GLN A 170 34.33 -16.30 -13.89
CA GLN A 170 33.90 -17.18 -12.80
C GLN A 170 32.53 -16.77 -12.26
N VAL A 171 32.09 -15.51 -12.35
CA VAL A 171 30.87 -15.05 -11.65
C VAL A 171 29.56 -15.69 -12.17
N LEU A 172 29.48 -16.02 -13.46
CA LEU A 172 28.33 -16.69 -14.07
C LEU A 172 28.73 -18.04 -14.70
N GLY A 173 29.83 -18.62 -14.23
CA GLY A 173 30.32 -19.92 -14.69
C GLY A 173 29.59 -21.10 -14.02
N ASP A 174 29.84 -22.30 -14.54
CA ASP A 174 29.43 -23.58 -13.93
C ASP A 174 30.53 -24.04 -12.95
N TYR A 175 30.20 -24.12 -11.67
CA TYR A 175 31.06 -24.48 -10.53
C TYR A 175 31.11 -25.98 -10.26
N ILE A 176 30.20 -26.79 -10.82
CA ILE A 176 30.18 -28.26 -10.67
C ILE A 176 31.00 -28.95 -11.76
N ALA A 177 30.97 -28.47 -13.00
CA ALA A 177 31.48 -29.21 -14.16
C ALA A 177 33.00 -29.24 -14.28
N SER A 178 33.74 -28.40 -13.56
CA SER A 178 35.21 -28.40 -13.52
C SER A 178 35.76 -29.31 -12.43
N ASN A 179 35.32 -30.57 -12.44
CA ASN A 179 35.96 -31.68 -11.74
C ASN A 179 37.32 -32.06 -12.40
N ASP A 180 38.05 -31.09 -12.97
CA ASP A 180 39.40 -31.28 -13.51
C ASP A 180 40.50 -31.10 -12.43
N GLY A 181 40.11 -30.60 -11.25
CA GLY A 181 41.00 -30.37 -10.11
C GLY A 181 41.78 -29.05 -10.19
N SER A 182 41.32 -28.06 -10.96
CA SER A 182 41.86 -26.69 -10.92
C SER A 182 41.60 -26.04 -9.55
N SER A 183 42.56 -25.25 -9.05
CA SER A 183 42.40 -24.52 -7.78
C SER A 183 41.38 -23.39 -7.87
N GLU A 184 41.20 -22.80 -9.05
CA GLU A 184 40.37 -21.61 -9.30
C GLU A 184 38.87 -21.92 -9.20
N ASP A 185 38.46 -23.12 -9.61
CA ASP A 185 37.08 -23.58 -9.50
C ASP A 185 36.70 -23.92 -8.06
N ASN A 186 37.64 -24.47 -7.29
CA ASN A 186 37.46 -24.74 -5.86
C ASN A 186 37.34 -23.45 -5.04
N GLU A 187 38.06 -22.39 -5.42
CA GLU A 187 37.94 -21.07 -4.77
C GLU A 187 36.57 -20.43 -5.02
N THR A 188 36.06 -20.52 -6.25
CA THR A 188 34.75 -19.93 -6.58
C THR A 188 33.61 -20.69 -5.91
N LEU A 189 33.68 -22.02 -5.89
CA LEU A 189 32.74 -22.85 -5.14
C LEU A 189 32.78 -22.51 -3.64
N PHE A 190 33.97 -22.38 -3.06
CA PHE A 190 34.13 -21.97 -1.66
C PHE A 190 33.50 -20.61 -1.39
N ILE A 191 33.69 -19.63 -2.28
CA ILE A 191 33.06 -18.31 -2.15
C ILE A 191 31.54 -18.43 -2.19
N ALA A 192 30.99 -19.13 -3.18
CA ALA A 192 29.54 -19.31 -3.32
C ALA A 192 28.91 -20.03 -2.09
N GLU A 193 29.55 -21.09 -1.59
CA GLU A 193 29.12 -21.81 -0.39
C GLU A 193 29.11 -20.90 0.85
N ASN A 194 30.14 -20.07 1.02
CA ASN A 194 30.23 -19.18 2.18
C ASN A 194 29.33 -17.95 2.09
N ILE A 195 28.98 -17.48 0.88
CA ILE A 195 27.91 -16.49 0.71
C ILE A 195 26.60 -17.06 1.25
N VAL A 196 26.25 -18.30 0.90
CA VAL A 196 25.04 -18.96 1.44
C VAL A 196 25.14 -19.15 2.96
N ALA A 197 26.28 -19.65 3.45
CA ALA A 197 26.50 -19.89 4.89
C ALA A 197 26.47 -18.61 5.74
N SER A 198 26.78 -17.45 5.14
CA SER A 198 26.67 -16.15 5.81
C SER A 198 25.23 -15.70 6.05
N HIS A 199 24.25 -16.34 5.39
CA HIS A 199 22.83 -15.96 5.38
C HIS A 199 22.53 -14.59 4.77
N VAL A 200 23.50 -13.92 4.14
CA VAL A 200 23.31 -12.60 3.50
C VAL A 200 22.27 -12.62 2.37
N LEU A 201 22.06 -13.79 1.73
CA LEU A 201 21.05 -14.02 0.68
C LEU A 201 19.88 -14.89 1.15
N ASN A 202 19.68 -15.06 2.45
CA ASN A 202 18.53 -15.78 2.99
C ASN A 202 17.27 -14.88 2.95
N LEU A 203 16.81 -14.57 1.74
CA LEU A 203 15.75 -13.61 1.46
C LEU A 203 14.49 -14.32 0.95
N ASN A 204 13.32 -13.82 1.35
CA ASN A 204 12.04 -14.18 0.72
C ASN A 204 11.75 -13.28 -0.51
N SER A 205 10.66 -13.54 -1.24
CA SER A 205 10.29 -12.76 -2.44
C SER A 205 10.18 -11.26 -2.16
N GLN A 206 9.48 -10.86 -1.10
CA GLN A 206 9.27 -9.45 -0.75
C GLN A 206 10.59 -8.76 -0.40
N GLN A 207 11.44 -9.42 0.39
CA GLN A 207 12.76 -8.89 0.74
C GLN A 207 13.66 -8.76 -0.48
N LEU A 208 13.61 -9.73 -1.40
CA LEU A 208 14.41 -9.71 -2.62
C LEU A 208 13.92 -8.62 -3.59
N GLU A 209 12.61 -8.43 -3.71
CA GLU A 209 11.99 -7.35 -4.51
C GLU A 209 12.31 -5.97 -3.94
N GLN A 210 12.13 -5.77 -2.63
CA GLN A 210 12.50 -4.52 -1.94
C GLN A 210 13.98 -4.21 -2.16
N LEU A 211 14.84 -5.21 -2.01
CA LEU A 211 16.27 -5.07 -2.20
C LEU A 211 16.65 -4.75 -3.64
N ALA A 212 15.99 -5.37 -4.62
CA ALA A 212 16.19 -5.12 -6.05
C ALA A 212 15.72 -3.70 -6.45
N ASN A 213 14.69 -3.18 -5.78
CA ASN A 213 14.14 -1.84 -6.02
C ASN A 213 14.82 -0.73 -5.19
N THR A 214 15.71 -1.09 -4.27
CA THR A 214 16.51 -0.11 -3.51
C THR A 214 17.65 0.40 -4.39
N PRO A 215 17.76 1.71 -4.68
CA PRO A 215 18.85 2.26 -5.47
C PRO A 215 20.24 1.85 -4.96
N THR A 216 21.17 1.59 -5.89
CA THR A 216 22.58 1.31 -5.52
C THR A 216 23.15 2.41 -4.62
N GLY A 217 23.74 2.04 -3.48
CA GLY A 217 24.26 2.97 -2.47
C GLY A 217 23.27 3.37 -1.37
N GLU A 218 21.99 2.99 -1.47
CA GLU A 218 20.98 3.12 -0.41
C GLU A 218 20.70 1.77 0.28
N SER A 219 21.28 0.69 -0.24
CA SER A 219 21.14 -0.67 0.30
C SER A 219 22.32 -1.07 1.17
N GLU A 220 22.05 -1.63 2.35
CA GLU A 220 23.06 -2.24 3.24
C GLU A 220 23.70 -3.52 2.65
N LEU A 221 23.21 -4.01 1.51
CA LEU A 221 23.71 -5.26 0.92
C LEU A 221 25.18 -5.17 0.54
N ASP A 222 25.63 -4.07 -0.05
CA ASP A 222 27.02 -3.90 -0.47
C ASP A 222 27.98 -3.91 0.74
N GLU A 223 27.56 -3.35 1.87
CA GLU A 223 28.31 -3.34 3.13
C GLU A 223 28.40 -4.75 3.73
N LYS A 224 27.26 -5.46 3.81
CA LYS A 224 27.20 -6.85 4.27
C LYS A 224 28.05 -7.77 3.38
N LEU A 225 28.00 -7.60 2.06
CA LEU A 225 28.80 -8.39 1.12
C LEU A 225 30.29 -8.08 1.22
N THR A 226 30.67 -6.83 1.51
CA THR A 226 32.07 -6.46 1.76
C THR A 226 32.60 -7.20 2.99
N MET A 227 31.85 -7.22 4.11
CA MET A 227 32.24 -7.98 5.30
C MET A 227 32.33 -9.49 5.05
N VAL A 228 31.35 -10.05 4.35
CA VAL A 228 31.35 -11.48 3.98
C VAL A 228 32.55 -11.79 3.10
N SER A 229 32.84 -10.94 2.12
CA SER A 229 33.99 -11.09 1.25
C SER A 229 35.30 -11.04 2.04
N ASP A 230 35.51 -10.05 2.90
CA ASP A 230 36.74 -9.91 3.70
C ASP A 230 36.99 -11.14 4.59
N LYS A 231 35.94 -11.68 5.23
CA LYS A 231 36.05 -12.92 6.02
C LYS A 231 36.41 -14.13 5.15
N ILE A 232 35.80 -14.25 3.97
CA ILE A 232 36.09 -15.33 3.02
C ILE A 232 37.54 -15.22 2.51
N GLN A 233 37.99 -14.02 2.11
CA GLN A 233 39.35 -13.78 1.64
C GLN A 233 40.37 -14.07 2.74
N HIS A 234 40.11 -13.63 3.98
CA HIS A 234 40.98 -13.94 5.11
C HIS A 234 41.10 -15.45 5.36
N ALA A 235 40.00 -16.21 5.25
CA ALA A 235 40.01 -17.66 5.40
C ALA A 235 40.83 -18.35 4.29
N LEU A 236 40.68 -17.89 3.03
CA LEU A 236 41.47 -18.36 1.88
C LEU A 236 42.97 -18.11 2.09
N GLU A 237 43.35 -16.95 2.65
CA GLU A 237 44.76 -16.59 2.88
C GLU A 237 45.42 -17.31 4.06
N THR A 238 44.66 -17.60 5.14
CA THR A 238 45.24 -18.07 6.42
C THR A 238 45.23 -19.58 6.62
N THR A 239 44.22 -20.28 6.10
CA THR A 239 44.03 -21.73 6.36
C THR A 239 43.89 -22.56 5.09
N GLY A 240 43.52 -21.93 3.98
CA GLY A 240 43.34 -22.56 2.67
C GLY A 240 42.24 -23.63 2.62
N THR A 241 41.48 -23.87 3.70
CA THR A 241 40.39 -24.87 3.76
C THR A 241 39.48 -24.78 5.00
N GLU A 242 39.76 -23.97 6.03
CA GLU A 242 38.86 -23.90 7.20
C GLU A 242 37.68 -22.97 6.89
N THR A 243 36.45 -23.47 7.04
CA THR A 243 35.23 -22.67 6.91
C THR A 243 35.27 -21.53 7.94
N PRO A 244 35.05 -20.27 7.54
CA PRO A 244 34.94 -19.16 8.48
C PRO A 244 33.92 -19.51 9.56
N VAL A 245 34.30 -19.33 10.83
CA VAL A 245 33.39 -19.59 11.96
C VAL A 245 32.69 -18.28 12.26
N TYR A 246 31.41 -18.21 11.94
CA TYR A 246 30.53 -17.10 12.31
C TYR A 246 29.96 -17.41 13.71
N THR A 247 30.21 -16.58 14.73
CA THR A 247 29.74 -16.85 16.12
C THR A 247 28.90 -15.71 16.69
N GLU A 248 28.00 -16.02 17.63
CA GLU A 248 27.28 -14.99 18.42
C GLU A 248 28.19 -14.11 19.31
N GLN A 249 29.46 -14.49 19.50
CA GLN A 249 30.42 -13.68 20.28
C GLN A 249 31.10 -12.57 19.47
N ASP A 250 31.07 -12.67 18.13
CA ASP A 250 31.43 -11.56 17.26
C ASP A 250 30.51 -10.35 17.53
N PHE A 251 29.31 -10.60 18.07
CA PHE A 251 28.30 -9.61 18.48
C PHE A 251 28.44 -9.07 19.91
N THR A 252 29.62 -9.17 20.54
CA THR A 252 29.81 -8.70 21.95
C THR A 252 31.19 -8.12 22.27
N GLN A 253 32.11 -8.09 21.31
CA GLN A 253 33.49 -7.64 21.49
C GLN A 253 33.65 -6.22 20.93
N ASP A 254 34.36 -5.34 21.62
CA ASP A 254 34.68 -3.95 21.21
C ASP A 254 36.21 -3.82 21.22
N ASP A 255 36.82 -3.89 20.03
CA ASP A 255 38.27 -4.03 19.86
C ASP A 255 39.03 -2.70 19.93
N ASP A 256 38.40 -1.59 19.59
CA ASP A 256 39.05 -0.28 19.59
C ASP A 256 38.68 0.61 20.79
N GLY A 257 37.69 0.19 21.57
CA GLY A 257 37.30 0.74 22.86
C GLY A 257 36.48 2.02 22.78
N ASP A 258 35.78 2.24 21.67
CA ASP A 258 34.91 3.39 21.44
C ASP A 258 33.48 3.22 21.99
N GLY A 259 33.12 2.00 22.38
CA GLY A 259 31.83 1.66 22.98
C GLY A 259 30.86 0.94 22.03
N VAL A 260 31.21 0.76 20.76
CA VAL A 260 30.45 -0.03 19.77
C VAL A 260 31.06 -1.43 19.68
N ILE A 261 30.22 -2.47 19.62
CA ILE A 261 30.69 -3.85 19.45
C ILE A 261 31.02 -4.10 17.97
N ASN A 262 32.08 -4.86 17.70
CA ASN A 262 32.66 -5.18 16.39
C ASN A 262 31.70 -5.58 15.26
N VAL A 263 30.47 -5.99 15.55
CA VAL A 263 29.45 -6.29 14.54
C VAL A 263 28.68 -5.06 14.07
N ASP A 264 28.58 -4.06 14.94
CA ASP A 264 27.90 -2.79 14.71
C ASP A 264 28.94 -1.68 14.45
N ASP A 265 30.22 -1.98 14.68
CA ASP A 265 31.34 -1.10 14.44
C ASP A 265 31.87 -1.25 12.99
N LEU A 266 31.42 -0.34 12.13
CA LEU A 266 31.90 -0.19 10.75
C LEU A 266 33.40 0.18 10.67
N TYR A 267 34.00 0.60 11.78
CA TYR A 267 35.37 1.11 11.87
C TYR A 267 36.16 0.46 13.01
N LEU A 268 36.19 -0.89 13.02
CA LEU A 268 36.91 -1.83 13.91
C LEU A 268 38.28 -1.46 14.51
N ASN A 269 38.95 -0.40 14.05
CA ASN A 269 40.26 0.05 14.54
C ASN A 269 40.38 1.59 14.64
N ASP A 270 39.29 2.35 14.51
CA ASP A 270 39.27 3.81 14.51
C ASP A 270 38.21 4.35 15.46
N SER A 271 38.62 4.50 16.73
CA SER A 271 37.80 4.92 17.87
C SER A 271 37.31 6.38 17.81
N SER A 272 37.10 6.96 16.62
CA SER A 272 36.74 8.35 16.36
C SER A 272 35.54 8.55 15.43
N GLN A 273 34.91 7.46 14.94
CA GLN A 273 33.65 7.45 14.18
C GLN A 273 32.65 6.61 14.99
N ALA A 274 31.67 7.24 15.64
CA ALA A 274 31.00 6.71 16.83
C ALA A 274 29.51 6.41 16.62
N GLY A 275 29.00 5.39 17.32
CA GLY A 275 27.61 4.89 17.31
C GLY A 275 26.53 5.85 17.83
N ASP A 276 25.82 5.48 18.91
CA ASP A 276 24.65 6.18 19.51
C ASP A 276 25.07 7.44 20.32
N PRO A 277 25.04 8.66 19.74
CA PRO A 277 25.73 9.84 20.28
C PRO A 277 24.99 10.48 21.46
N ASP A 278 23.68 10.27 21.55
CA ASP A 278 22.83 10.83 22.60
C ASP A 278 22.36 9.77 23.62
N SER A 279 22.69 8.50 23.36
CA SER A 279 22.52 7.35 24.23
C SER A 279 21.06 6.97 24.48
N ASP A 280 20.21 7.12 23.46
CA ASP A 280 18.79 6.77 23.51
C ASP A 280 18.51 5.29 23.17
N GLY A 281 19.51 4.59 22.63
CA GLY A 281 19.46 3.19 22.25
C GLY A 281 19.31 2.93 20.75
N VAL A 282 19.31 3.97 19.90
CA VAL A 282 19.28 3.88 18.44
C VAL A 282 20.63 4.36 17.88
N ASP A 283 21.20 3.62 16.92
CA ASP A 283 22.49 4.01 16.34
C ASP A 283 22.34 5.24 15.43
N SER A 284 23.32 6.14 15.42
CA SER A 284 23.32 7.36 14.59
C SER A 284 23.04 7.15 13.09
N ILE A 285 23.22 5.95 12.55
CA ILE A 285 22.89 5.63 11.15
C ILE A 285 21.42 5.25 10.93
N LEU A 286 20.71 4.81 11.98
CA LEU A 286 19.29 4.45 11.97
C LEU A 286 18.42 5.50 12.68
N ASP A 287 19.06 6.41 13.41
CA ASP A 287 18.46 7.49 14.14
C ASP A 287 18.27 8.71 13.22
N LEU A 288 17.02 9.13 12.99
CA LEU A 288 16.72 10.33 12.21
C LEU A 288 17.04 11.63 12.98
N PHE A 289 17.23 11.53 14.31
CA PHE A 289 17.65 12.61 15.19
C PHE A 289 18.88 12.24 16.06
N PRO A 290 20.08 12.01 15.46
CA PRO A 290 21.29 11.48 16.12
C PRO A 290 21.89 12.26 17.31
N TYR A 291 21.25 13.34 17.74
CA TYR A 291 21.70 14.19 18.84
C TYR A 291 20.55 14.61 19.77
N ASP A 292 19.35 14.08 19.57
CA ASP A 292 18.19 14.29 20.44
C ASP A 292 17.76 12.96 21.07
N PRO A 293 18.13 12.69 22.34
CA PRO A 293 17.88 11.39 22.95
C PRO A 293 16.41 11.13 23.32
N THR A 294 15.51 11.99 22.85
CA THR A 294 14.06 11.85 23.01
C THR A 294 13.35 11.53 21.70
N GLU A 295 14.05 11.52 20.56
CA GLU A 295 13.49 11.27 19.25
C GLU A 295 14.43 10.36 18.44
N HIS A 296 13.85 9.44 17.68
CA HIS A 296 14.64 8.55 16.79
C HIS A 296 13.95 8.23 15.46
N ALA A 297 12.65 8.50 15.36
CA ALA A 297 11.80 8.21 14.21
C ALA A 297 11.02 9.48 13.79
N ASP A 298 10.70 9.55 12.51
CA ASP A 298 9.97 10.63 11.81
C ASP A 298 9.19 9.92 10.70
N ASN A 299 7.99 9.45 11.03
CA ASN A 299 7.24 8.49 10.23
C ASN A 299 6.64 9.11 8.95
N ASP A 300 6.37 10.41 8.95
CA ASP A 300 5.87 11.17 7.80
C ASP A 300 6.95 12.02 7.09
N LEU A 301 8.15 12.10 7.67
CA LEU A 301 9.32 12.81 7.17
C LEU A 301 9.14 14.33 7.14
N ASP A 302 8.44 14.90 8.11
CA ASP A 302 8.19 16.34 8.22
C ASP A 302 9.27 17.13 9.00
N GLU A 303 10.30 16.43 9.48
CA GLU A 303 11.41 16.88 10.33
C GLU A 303 11.06 17.07 11.82
N ILE A 304 9.85 16.67 12.26
CA ILE A 304 9.45 16.54 13.67
C ILE A 304 9.51 15.06 14.04
N GLY A 305 10.09 14.73 15.20
CA GLY A 305 10.18 13.34 15.64
C GLY A 305 8.86 12.85 16.24
N ASP A 306 8.55 11.56 16.06
CA ASP A 306 7.28 10.94 16.46
C ASP A 306 6.90 11.17 17.95
N ASN A 307 7.85 11.34 18.89
CA ASN A 307 7.47 11.61 20.29
C ASN A 307 7.08 13.08 20.55
N ALA A 308 7.41 13.97 19.62
CA ALA A 308 7.10 15.39 19.65
C ALA A 308 5.96 15.76 18.68
N ASP A 309 5.75 14.97 17.64
CA ASP A 309 4.60 15.08 16.76
C ASP A 309 3.30 14.69 17.49
N THR A 310 2.19 15.11 16.94
CA THR A 310 0.83 14.80 17.39
C THR A 310 -0.02 14.13 16.30
N ASP A 311 0.58 13.89 15.14
CA ASP A 311 -0.01 13.32 13.91
C ASP A 311 1.12 12.61 13.13
N ASP A 312 1.61 11.49 13.66
CA ASP A 312 2.85 10.79 13.25
C ASP A 312 2.84 10.33 11.77
N ASP A 313 1.69 10.22 11.11
CA ASP A 313 1.59 9.88 9.69
C ASP A 313 0.99 11.00 8.81
N ASN A 314 0.72 12.16 9.41
CA ASN A 314 0.21 13.39 8.79
C ASN A 314 -1.04 13.15 7.91
N ASP A 315 -1.90 12.21 8.29
CA ASP A 315 -3.13 11.91 7.58
C ASP A 315 -4.27 12.92 7.89
N GLY A 316 -4.05 13.75 8.91
CA GLY A 316 -4.93 14.82 9.37
C GLY A 316 -5.71 14.47 10.63
N ILE A 317 -5.55 13.26 11.19
CA ILE A 317 -6.13 12.80 12.45
C ILE A 317 -5.03 12.65 13.48
N SER A 318 -5.13 13.38 14.59
CA SER A 318 -4.10 13.32 15.64
C SER A 318 -4.01 11.93 16.30
N ASP A 319 -2.82 11.49 16.71
CA ASP A 319 -2.55 10.14 17.26
C ASP A 319 -3.47 9.72 18.41
N ASP A 320 -3.90 10.67 19.26
CA ASP A 320 -4.81 10.42 20.38
C ASP A 320 -6.23 9.99 19.92
N LEU A 321 -6.58 10.29 18.67
CA LEU A 321 -7.84 9.98 18.01
C LEU A 321 -7.70 8.94 16.89
N ASP A 322 -6.46 8.62 16.51
CA ASP A 322 -6.15 7.67 15.44
C ASP A 322 -5.95 6.24 15.98
N GLU A 323 -6.65 5.25 15.41
CA GLU A 323 -6.45 3.84 15.76
C GLU A 323 -5.16 3.26 15.16
N TYR A 324 -4.62 3.90 14.12
CA TYR A 324 -3.43 3.53 13.35
C TYR A 324 -2.45 4.71 13.12
N PRO A 325 -1.86 5.31 14.17
CA PRO A 325 -1.04 6.55 14.08
C PRO A 325 0.20 6.52 13.16
N TYR A 326 0.53 5.39 12.55
CA TYR A 326 1.72 5.24 11.69
C TYR A 326 1.35 4.78 10.26
N ASP A 327 0.07 4.80 9.88
CA ASP A 327 -0.44 4.32 8.59
C ASP A 327 -1.40 5.34 7.97
N ILE A 328 -0.82 6.28 7.20
CA ILE A 328 -1.50 7.35 6.43
C ILE A 328 -2.72 6.91 5.59
N SER A 329 -2.92 5.61 5.38
CA SER A 329 -4.04 5.08 4.61
C SER A 329 -5.30 4.79 5.43
N ARG A 330 -5.26 4.89 6.76
CA ARG A 330 -6.41 4.61 7.63
C ARG A 330 -6.27 5.28 9.00
N ALA A 331 -7.39 5.75 9.54
CA ALA A 331 -7.46 6.30 10.90
C ALA A 331 -8.34 5.48 11.86
N GLY A 332 -9.08 4.48 11.34
CA GLY A 332 -9.98 3.62 12.10
C GLY A 332 -11.45 4.04 12.05
N ASP A 333 -12.31 3.27 12.73
CA ASP A 333 -13.78 3.40 12.69
C ASP A 333 -14.33 3.42 14.15
N PRO A 334 -14.32 4.59 14.81
CA PRO A 334 -14.63 4.71 16.24
C PRO A 334 -16.09 4.38 16.60
N ASP A 335 -17.04 4.63 15.70
CA ASP A 335 -18.47 4.42 15.96
C ASP A 335 -19.04 3.13 15.34
N GLY A 336 -18.28 2.48 14.46
CA GLY A 336 -18.54 1.13 13.96
C GLY A 336 -19.58 1.08 12.84
N ASP A 337 -19.74 2.15 12.07
CA ASP A 337 -20.67 2.22 10.95
C ASP A 337 -20.12 1.61 9.64
N GLY A 338 -18.81 1.37 9.59
CA GLY A 338 -18.09 0.75 8.50
C GLY A 338 -17.36 1.73 7.58
N TYR A 339 -17.32 3.01 7.88
CA TYR A 339 -16.51 4.02 7.21
C TYR A 339 -15.29 4.38 8.07
N ASP A 340 -14.15 4.60 7.40
CA ASP A 340 -12.93 5.01 8.08
C ASP A 340 -12.97 6.53 8.34
N THR A 341 -12.44 6.96 9.48
CA THR A 341 -12.41 8.36 9.94
C THR A 341 -11.81 9.30 8.89
N LEU A 342 -10.90 8.83 8.04
CA LEU A 342 -10.33 9.61 6.93
C LEU A 342 -11.36 10.10 5.90
N VAL A 343 -12.47 9.39 5.77
CA VAL A 343 -13.50 9.66 4.76
C VAL A 343 -14.89 9.89 5.35
N ASP A 344 -15.05 9.66 6.64
CA ASP A 344 -16.28 9.85 7.38
C ASP A 344 -16.44 11.32 7.80
N ALA A 345 -17.52 11.97 7.37
CA ALA A 345 -17.84 13.33 7.76
C ALA A 345 -18.29 13.46 9.23
N PHE A 346 -18.78 12.37 9.83
CA PHE A 346 -19.26 12.31 11.21
C PHE A 346 -18.68 11.10 11.98
N PRO A 347 -17.36 11.08 12.29
CA PRO A 347 -16.64 9.92 12.86
C PRO A 347 -17.07 9.42 14.26
N ASN A 348 -18.12 10.01 14.83
CA ASN A 348 -18.65 9.66 16.14
C ASN A 348 -20.18 9.47 16.12
N ASP A 349 -20.82 9.54 14.96
CA ASP A 349 -22.23 9.30 14.77
C ASP A 349 -22.45 8.17 13.75
N SER A 350 -22.60 6.95 14.26
CA SER A 350 -22.82 5.75 13.46
C SER A 350 -24.07 5.75 12.55
N THR A 351 -24.86 6.83 12.57
CA THR A 351 -26.01 7.03 11.69
C THR A 351 -25.76 7.96 10.52
N GLU A 352 -24.60 8.62 10.45
CA GLU A 352 -24.22 9.56 9.39
C GLU A 352 -22.76 9.34 8.99
N TRP A 353 -22.45 9.27 7.69
CA TRP A 353 -21.06 9.13 7.22
C TRP A 353 -20.70 10.10 6.08
N GLN A 354 -21.70 10.74 5.48
CA GLN A 354 -21.56 11.57 4.29
C GLN A 354 -22.25 12.91 4.52
N ASP A 355 -21.58 13.98 4.08
CA ASP A 355 -22.07 15.36 4.06
C ASP A 355 -21.80 15.91 2.66
N SER A 356 -22.79 15.76 1.77
CA SER A 356 -22.64 15.99 0.34
C SER A 356 -22.46 17.47 -0.02
N ASP A 357 -23.08 18.39 0.72
CA ASP A 357 -23.03 19.83 0.46
C ASP A 357 -22.21 20.65 1.49
N LYS A 358 -21.77 20.00 2.58
CA LYS A 358 -20.86 20.52 3.61
C LYS A 358 -21.50 21.50 4.57
N ASP A 359 -22.76 21.31 4.93
CA ASP A 359 -23.48 22.13 5.89
C ASP A 359 -23.41 21.60 7.35
N ASN A 360 -22.77 20.45 7.56
CA ASN A 360 -22.64 19.70 8.82
C ASN A 360 -23.93 18.99 9.28
N VAL A 361 -24.90 18.78 8.40
CA VAL A 361 -25.99 17.82 8.56
C VAL A 361 -25.68 16.63 7.66
N GLY A 362 -25.83 15.41 8.19
CA GLY A 362 -25.50 14.22 7.42
C GLY A 362 -26.61 13.85 6.43
N ASP A 363 -26.23 13.31 5.28
CA ASP A 363 -27.13 12.94 4.17
C ASP A 363 -28.28 12.00 4.61
N ASN A 364 -28.18 11.24 5.71
CA ASN A 364 -29.31 10.39 6.15
C ASN A 364 -30.39 11.16 6.92
N GLN A 365 -30.05 12.33 7.47
CA GLN A 365 -30.95 13.23 8.19
C GLN A 365 -31.34 14.46 7.38
N ASP A 366 -30.50 14.87 6.44
CA ASP A 366 -30.75 15.96 5.53
C ASP A 366 -31.87 15.58 4.53
N LEU A 367 -32.78 16.51 4.27
CA LEU A 367 -33.82 16.36 3.26
C LEU A 367 -33.41 16.99 1.91
N PHE A 368 -32.34 17.79 1.92
CA PHE A 368 -31.80 18.57 0.82
C PHE A 368 -30.27 18.45 0.71
N ASP A 369 -29.74 17.22 0.71
CA ASP A 369 -28.30 16.87 0.73
C ASP A 369 -27.37 17.54 -0.33
N ASP A 370 -27.92 18.31 -1.27
CA ASP A 370 -27.20 19.04 -2.31
C ASP A 370 -27.27 20.59 -2.14
N ASP A 371 -27.99 21.12 -1.14
CA ASP A 371 -28.17 22.55 -0.88
C ASP A 371 -27.78 22.94 0.57
N PRO A 372 -26.58 23.51 0.78
CA PRO A 372 -26.01 23.70 2.12
C PRO A 372 -26.64 24.84 2.91
N THR A 373 -27.82 25.29 2.49
CA THR A 373 -28.62 26.32 3.14
C THR A 373 -29.97 25.79 3.65
N GLU A 374 -30.31 24.54 3.36
CA GLU A 374 -31.58 23.91 3.71
C GLU A 374 -31.31 22.49 4.21
N TRP A 375 -31.93 22.08 5.33
CA TRP A 375 -31.78 20.72 5.87
C TRP A 375 -33.09 20.08 6.35
N SER A 376 -34.17 20.87 6.43
CA SER A 376 -35.48 20.44 6.94
C SER A 376 -36.63 20.99 6.11
N ASP A 377 -37.73 20.25 6.08
CA ASP A 377 -38.97 20.52 5.33
C ASP A 377 -40.13 20.03 6.21
N PHE A 378 -40.56 20.87 7.14
CA PHE A 378 -41.43 20.46 8.24
C PHE A 378 -42.81 20.03 7.74
N ASP A 379 -43.35 20.71 6.74
CA ASP A 379 -44.66 20.42 6.14
C ASP A 379 -44.60 19.51 4.90
N GLN A 380 -43.40 19.19 4.41
CA GLN A 380 -43.13 18.34 3.25
C GLN A 380 -43.67 18.91 1.93
N ASP A 381 -43.66 20.23 1.77
CA ASP A 381 -44.09 20.90 0.54
C ASP A 381 -42.98 20.99 -0.53
N GLY A 382 -41.73 20.73 -0.12
CA GLY A 382 -40.54 20.72 -0.96
C GLY A 382 -39.78 22.05 -1.03
N VAL A 383 -40.16 23.04 -0.22
CA VAL A 383 -39.36 24.21 0.13
C VAL A 383 -38.74 23.95 1.50
N GLY A 384 -37.44 24.19 1.66
CA GLY A 384 -36.80 24.01 2.96
C GLY A 384 -37.17 25.12 3.94
N ASP A 385 -37.22 24.80 5.23
CA ASP A 385 -37.63 25.69 6.33
C ASP A 385 -36.84 27.01 6.39
N THR A 386 -35.61 27.08 5.84
CA THR A 386 -34.87 28.36 5.82
C THR A 386 -35.37 29.31 4.72
N ALA A 387 -35.92 28.77 3.63
CA ALA A 387 -36.50 29.50 2.52
C ALA A 387 -38.02 29.66 2.61
N ASP A 388 -38.69 28.77 3.34
CA ASP A 388 -40.11 28.90 3.63
C ASP A 388 -40.37 30.10 4.55
N LEU A 389 -41.57 30.65 4.45
CA LEU A 389 -42.06 31.72 5.31
C LEU A 389 -43.19 31.24 6.24
N ASP A 390 -43.62 29.99 6.10
CA ASP A 390 -44.73 29.33 6.80
C ASP A 390 -44.39 27.83 6.92
N ASP A 391 -43.41 27.52 7.77
CA ASP A 391 -42.76 26.20 7.93
C ASP A 391 -43.75 25.04 8.17
N ASP A 392 -44.92 25.30 8.76
CA ASP A 392 -45.96 24.29 9.04
C ASP A 392 -47.23 24.42 8.18
N ASN A 393 -47.25 25.40 7.27
CA ASN A 393 -48.31 25.68 6.31
C ASN A 393 -49.71 25.80 6.97
N ASP A 394 -49.77 26.29 8.21
CA ASP A 394 -51.03 26.51 8.93
C ASP A 394 -51.77 27.79 8.49
N GLY A 395 -51.08 28.63 7.71
CA GLY A 395 -51.57 29.89 7.15
C GLY A 395 -51.09 31.15 7.87
N TYR A 396 -50.25 31.02 8.90
CA TYR A 396 -49.58 32.10 9.62
C TYR A 396 -48.07 32.09 9.35
N PRO A 397 -47.50 33.15 8.73
CA PRO A 397 -46.06 33.16 8.47
C PRO A 397 -45.23 33.13 9.76
N ASP A 398 -44.02 32.55 9.75
CA ASP A 398 -43.20 32.30 10.96
C ASP A 398 -42.91 33.56 11.80
N LEU A 399 -42.88 34.73 11.15
CA LEU A 399 -42.66 36.01 11.84
C LEU A 399 -43.88 36.48 12.66
N GLU A 400 -45.05 35.94 12.35
CA GLU A 400 -46.34 36.19 12.99
C GLU A 400 -46.84 34.97 13.79
N ASP A 401 -46.13 33.83 13.70
CA ASP A 401 -46.43 32.58 14.38
C ASP A 401 -45.63 32.41 15.70
N GLN A 402 -46.31 32.04 16.79
CA GLN A 402 -45.65 31.74 18.06
C GLN A 402 -45.06 30.30 18.13
N PHE A 403 -45.57 29.38 17.32
CA PHE A 403 -45.16 28.00 17.17
C PHE A 403 -44.94 27.62 15.68
N PRO A 404 -43.91 28.15 15.01
CA PRO A 404 -43.68 27.96 13.56
C PRO A 404 -43.50 26.52 13.05
N ASN A 405 -43.55 25.51 13.92
CA ASN A 405 -43.35 24.11 13.55
C ASN A 405 -44.42 23.26 14.24
N ASP A 406 -45.67 23.75 14.31
CA ASP A 406 -46.83 23.07 14.87
C ASP A 406 -48.11 23.51 14.13
N GLU A 407 -48.49 22.75 13.09
CA GLU A 407 -49.66 22.99 12.22
C GLU A 407 -51.01 23.22 12.94
N MET A 408 -51.08 23.03 14.26
CA MET A 408 -52.27 23.17 15.08
C MET A 408 -52.26 24.42 15.98
N GLN A 409 -51.20 25.21 16.02
CA GLN A 409 -51.04 26.34 16.94
C GLN A 409 -50.26 27.49 16.33
N ALA A 410 -50.88 28.68 16.22
CA ALA A 410 -50.19 29.90 15.79
C ALA A 410 -50.00 30.92 16.93
N GLY A 411 -50.57 30.65 18.11
CA GLY A 411 -50.64 31.59 19.22
C GLY A 411 -51.97 32.36 19.28
N ASP A 412 -52.04 33.42 20.08
CA ASP A 412 -53.28 34.16 20.38
C ASP A 412 -53.08 35.66 20.07
N ASN A 413 -53.33 36.03 18.81
CA ASN A 413 -52.97 37.34 18.26
C ASN A 413 -53.74 38.51 18.88
N ASP A 414 -54.98 38.29 19.32
CA ASP A 414 -55.83 39.31 19.92
C ASP A 414 -56.05 39.16 21.44
N ASN A 415 -55.45 38.13 22.03
CA ASN A 415 -55.43 37.81 23.46
C ASN A 415 -56.83 37.50 24.04
N ASP A 416 -57.67 36.83 23.27
CA ASP A 416 -59.04 36.46 23.66
C ASP A 416 -59.14 35.05 24.29
N GLY A 417 -58.07 34.26 24.17
CA GLY A 417 -57.92 32.92 24.71
C GLY A 417 -58.23 31.78 23.73
N ILE A 418 -58.46 32.07 22.45
CA ILE A 418 -58.57 31.10 21.35
C ILE A 418 -57.30 31.15 20.51
N ASP A 419 -56.82 29.99 20.04
CA ASP A 419 -55.65 29.95 19.17
C ASP A 419 -56.02 30.42 17.76
N SER A 420 -55.14 31.20 17.15
CA SER A 420 -55.35 31.89 15.88
C SER A 420 -55.64 30.94 14.71
N VAL A 421 -55.14 29.69 14.74
CA VAL A 421 -55.46 28.65 13.73
C VAL A 421 -56.94 28.24 13.79
N THR A 422 -57.53 28.32 14.99
CA THR A 422 -58.91 27.88 15.25
C THR A 422 -59.91 29.02 15.48
N ASP A 423 -59.42 30.26 15.49
CA ASP A 423 -60.20 31.46 15.75
C ASP A 423 -60.93 31.91 14.48
N ASN A 424 -62.25 32.09 14.56
CA ASN A 424 -63.04 32.62 13.44
C ASN A 424 -62.94 34.16 13.30
N CYS A 425 -62.25 34.85 14.21
CA CYS A 425 -61.83 36.25 14.12
C CYS A 425 -60.42 36.48 14.72
N PRO A 426 -59.34 35.98 14.10
CA PRO A 426 -57.98 35.93 14.68
C PRO A 426 -57.33 37.27 15.10
N PHE A 427 -57.98 38.40 14.80
CA PHE A 427 -57.47 39.74 15.09
C PHE A 427 -58.48 40.63 15.84
N ASP A 428 -59.66 40.09 16.20
CA ASP A 428 -60.77 40.83 16.81
C ASP A 428 -61.40 40.05 17.97
N ALA A 429 -60.87 40.29 19.18
CA ALA A 429 -61.18 39.51 20.38
C ALA A 429 -62.67 39.16 20.56
N ASN A 430 -62.98 37.88 20.43
CA ASN A 430 -64.32 37.32 20.47
C ASN A 430 -64.36 35.94 21.16
N PRO A 431 -64.08 35.82 22.49
CA PRO A 431 -63.87 34.52 23.17
C PRO A 431 -65.04 33.53 23.11
N SER A 432 -66.20 33.97 22.62
CA SER A 432 -67.39 33.17 22.39
C SER A 432 -67.47 32.52 21.01
N GLN A 433 -66.63 32.89 20.06
CA GLN A 433 -66.58 32.36 18.69
C GLN A 433 -67.97 32.33 18.03
N SER A 434 -68.72 33.42 18.17
CA SER A 434 -70.08 33.52 17.62
C SER A 434 -70.00 33.70 16.10
N ASP A 435 -70.74 32.89 15.36
CA ASP A 435 -70.89 32.92 13.90
C ASP A 435 -72.37 32.57 13.62
N MET A 436 -73.20 33.59 13.36
CA MET A 436 -74.65 33.42 13.28
C MET A 436 -75.12 32.80 11.96
N ASP A 437 -74.42 33.06 10.86
CA ASP A 437 -74.73 32.59 9.52
C ASP A 437 -73.89 31.39 9.05
N GLU A 438 -72.98 30.89 9.91
CA GLU A 438 -72.17 29.68 9.72
C GLU A 438 -71.28 29.75 8.47
N ASP A 439 -70.75 30.94 8.18
CA ASP A 439 -69.89 31.16 7.00
C ASP A 439 -68.38 31.00 7.31
N GLY A 440 -68.03 30.78 8.57
CA GLY A 440 -66.67 30.60 9.06
C GLY A 440 -65.97 31.89 9.50
N ILE A 441 -66.62 33.05 9.37
CA ILE A 441 -66.12 34.35 9.86
C ILE A 441 -66.96 34.76 11.07
N GLY A 442 -66.33 35.04 12.20
CA GLY A 442 -67.07 35.39 13.41
C GLY A 442 -67.79 36.74 13.32
N ASP A 443 -68.90 36.88 14.07
CA ASP A 443 -69.72 38.09 14.15
C ASP A 443 -68.92 39.36 14.51
N ALA A 444 -67.76 39.21 15.17
CA ALA A 444 -66.90 40.31 15.61
C ALA A 444 -66.14 40.98 14.45
N CYS A 445 -65.75 40.20 13.45
CA CYS A 445 -64.95 40.62 12.30
C CYS A 445 -65.72 40.54 10.98
N ASP A 446 -66.91 39.95 10.96
CA ASP A 446 -67.74 39.87 9.77
C ASP A 446 -68.48 41.19 9.46
N SER A 447 -68.19 41.72 8.27
CA SER A 447 -68.82 42.92 7.70
C SER A 447 -70.19 42.66 7.04
N HIS A 448 -70.54 41.39 6.78
CA HIS A 448 -71.80 40.97 6.15
C HIS A 448 -72.88 40.54 7.15
N SER A 449 -72.53 40.32 8.42
CA SER A 449 -73.44 40.05 9.55
C SER A 449 -74.53 41.12 9.73
N GLN A 450 -74.27 42.35 9.24
CA GLN A 450 -75.26 43.44 9.23
C GLN A 450 -76.22 43.42 8.03
N LEU A 451 -75.93 42.65 6.97
CA LEU A 451 -76.77 42.54 5.78
C LEU A 451 -77.81 41.42 5.90
N ASP A 452 -77.50 40.34 6.62
CA ASP A 452 -78.48 39.25 6.85
C ASP A 452 -79.45 39.51 8.02
N ALA A 453 -79.17 40.54 8.83
CA ALA A 453 -80.15 41.09 9.78
C ALA A 453 -81.39 41.74 9.10
N THR A 454 -81.50 41.74 7.77
CA THR A 454 -82.65 42.32 7.05
C THR A 454 -83.48 41.35 6.20
N TRP A 455 -83.46 40.03 6.47
CA TRP A 455 -84.40 39.12 5.79
C TRP A 455 -85.21 38.14 6.64
N ASN A 456 -85.83 38.61 7.75
CA ASN A 456 -87.20 38.16 8.07
C ASN A 456 -87.94 39.01 9.12
N GLN A 457 -88.43 40.20 8.76
CA GLN A 457 -89.46 40.84 9.59
C GLN A 457 -90.51 41.69 8.86
N THR A 458 -90.83 41.35 7.61
CA THR A 458 -92.07 41.82 6.99
C THR A 458 -92.71 40.76 6.10
N LYS A 459 -93.32 39.75 6.72
CA LYS A 459 -94.74 39.36 6.52
C LYS A 459 -95.01 37.97 7.07
N TRP A 460 -95.36 37.90 8.35
CA TRP A 460 -96.35 36.90 8.74
C TRP A 460 -97.28 37.42 9.84
N ASN A 461 -98.40 37.99 9.40
CA ASN A 461 -99.55 38.24 10.26
C ASN A 461 -100.57 37.12 10.02
N GLN A 462 -100.73 36.24 11.00
CA GLN A 462 -101.70 35.13 11.00
C GLN A 462 -103.17 35.57 11.22
N SER A 463 -103.49 36.87 11.22
CA SER A 463 -104.79 37.35 11.75
C SER A 463 -105.76 37.96 10.74
N ASN A 464 -105.40 38.15 9.46
CA ASN A 464 -106.30 38.74 8.47
C ASN A 464 -106.45 37.86 7.23
N TRP A 465 -107.39 36.92 7.30
CA TRP A 465 -108.06 36.37 6.13
C TRP A 465 -109.40 37.07 5.95
N GLN A 466 -109.42 38.10 5.10
CA GLN A 466 -110.55 38.51 4.25
C GLN A 466 -110.06 39.48 3.17
#